data_AF-A0A534UZV1-F1
#
_entry.id   AF-A0A534UZV1-F1
#
_cell.length_a   1.000
_cell.length_b   1.000
_cell.length_c   1.000
_cell.angle_alpha   90.00
_cell.angle_beta   90.00
_cell.angle_gamma   90.00
#
_symmetry.space_group_name_H-M   'P 1'
#
loop_
_entity.id
_entity.type
_entity.pdbx_description
1 polymer ?
#
loop_
_entity_poly.entity_id
_entity_poly.type
_entity_poly.pdbx_seq_one_letter_code
_entity_poly.pdbx_strand_id
1 'polypeptide(L)' 'MAWIVSDADHLGGKPRVRDTRISVTLLLEWLAAGMTIGEIAKEYPVSRKSRFAENWKN' A
#
# COMPACT_ATOMS: atom_id res chain seq x y z
N MET A 1 3.45 2.46 15.88
CA MET A 1 3.90 2.52 14.47
C MET A 1 2.68 2.70 13.57
N ALA A 2 2.68 3.66 12.63
CA ALA A 2 1.58 3.88 11.69
C ALA A 2 1.89 3.30 10.30
N TRP A 3 1.00 2.54 9.67
CA TRP A 3 1.23 1.96 8.33
C TRP A 3 0.86 2.90 7.18
N ILE A 4 0.00 3.87 7.45
CA ILE A 4 -0.37 4.94 6.53
C ILE A 4 0.44 6.18 6.93
N VAL A 5 1.14 6.76 5.97
CA VAL A 5 1.96 7.97 6.16
C VAL A 5 1.50 9.02 5.17
N SER A 6 1.53 10.29 5.58
CA SER A 6 1.32 11.44 4.71
C SER A 6 2.46 12.42 4.98
N ASP A 7 3.16 12.83 3.94
CA ASP A 7 4.27 13.77 4.02
C ASP A 7 4.36 14.56 2.69
N ALA A 8 4.85 15.80 2.74
CA ALA A 8 4.84 16.68 1.58
C ALA A 8 5.72 16.17 0.41
N ASP A 9 6.75 15.38 0.72
CA ASP A 9 7.72 14.88 -0.25
C ASP A 9 7.15 13.72 -1.10
N HIS A 10 6.04 13.10 -0.66
CA HIS A 10 5.45 11.95 -1.33
C HIS A 10 3.98 12.19 -1.71
N LEU A 11 3.68 11.94 -2.99
CA LEU A 11 2.32 12.03 -3.55
C LEU A 11 1.60 13.35 -3.25
N GLY A 12 2.34 14.45 -3.08
CA GLY A 12 1.80 15.76 -2.73
C GLY A 12 1.09 15.78 -1.38
N GLY A 13 1.55 15.01 -0.39
CA GLY A 13 0.91 14.91 0.92
C GLY A 13 -0.26 13.93 1.00
N LYS A 14 -0.59 13.22 -0.09
CA LYS A 14 -1.66 12.22 -0.06
C LYS A 14 -1.27 11.01 0.80
N PRO A 15 -2.21 10.45 1.58
CA PRO A 15 -1.96 9.24 2.36
C PRO A 15 -1.51 8.07 1.48
N ARG A 16 -0.47 7.38 1.93
CA ARG A 16 0.15 6.25 1.25
C ARG A 16 0.54 5.15 2.22
N VAL A 17 0.73 3.96 1.69
CA VAL A 17 1.38 2.87 2.43
C VAL A 17 2.83 3.25 2.72
N ARG A 18 3.25 3.08 3.98
CA ARG A 18 4.62 3.31 4.45
C ARG A 18 5.63 2.63 3.52
N ASP A 19 6.71 3.35 3.24
CA ASP A 19 7.82 2.88 2.38
C ASP A 19 7.44 2.48 0.95
N THR A 20 6.29 2.95 0.47
CA THR A 20 5.86 2.81 -0.93
C THR A 20 5.39 4.15 -1.49
N ARG A 21 5.22 4.22 -2.80
CA ARG A 21 4.46 5.29 -3.48
C ARG A 21 3.03 4.87 -3.86
N ILE A 22 2.47 3.90 -3.12
CA ILE A 22 1.09 3.44 -3.34
C ILE A 22 0.16 4.28 -2.46
N SER A 23 -0.70 5.08 -3.10
CA SER A 23 -1.71 5.86 -2.38
C SER A 23 -2.77 4.95 -1.77
N VAL A 24 -3.38 5.39 -0.67
CA VAL A 24 -4.54 4.70 -0.09
C VAL A 24 -5.72 4.72 -1.08
N THR A 25 -5.89 5.81 -1.83
CA THR A 25 -6.93 5.93 -2.86
C THR A 25 -6.81 4.81 -3.91
N LEU A 26 -5.61 4.56 -4.43
CA LEU A 26 -5.40 3.52 -5.44
C LEU A 26 -5.71 2.12 -4.91
N LEU A 27 -5.34 1.84 -3.65
CA LEU A 27 -5.70 0.56 -3.02
C LEU A 27 -7.22 0.39 -2.92
N LEU A 28 -7.93 1.44 -2.52
CA LEU A 28 -9.39 1.42 -2.43
C LEU A 28 -10.05 1.26 -3.81
N GLU A 29 -9.49 1.89 -4.85
CA GLU A 29 -9.96 1.73 -6.24
C GLU A 29 -9.83 0.27 -6.71
N TRP A 30 -8.71 -0.38 -6.45
CA TRP A 30 -8.53 -1.81 -6.80
C TRP A 30 -9.44 -2.74 -6.01
N LEU A 31 -9.61 -2.48 -4.71
CA LEU A 31 -10.56 -3.24 -3.89
C LEU A 31 -11.99 -3.06 -4.39
N ALA A 32 -12.38 -1.84 -4.76
CA ALA A 32 -13.69 -1.56 -5.35
C ALA A 32 -13.86 -2.22 -6.73
N ALA A 33 -12.76 -2.38 -7.49
CA ALA A 33 -12.74 -3.13 -8.75
C ALA A 33 -12.73 -4.66 -8.56
N GLY A 34 -12.76 -5.15 -7.32
CA GLY A 34 -12.84 -6.58 -7.00
C GLY A 34 -11.51 -7.30 -6.92
N MET A 35 -10.38 -6.59 -6.93
CA MET A 35 -9.07 -7.22 -6.75
C MET A 35 -8.89 -7.72 -5.32
N THR A 36 -8.29 -8.89 -5.19
CA THR A 36 -7.90 -9.45 -3.89
C THR A 36 -6.59 -8.84 -3.40
N ILE A 37 -6.36 -8.89 -2.09
CA ILE A 37 -5.09 -8.46 -1.49
C ILE A 37 -3.88 -9.22 -2.09
N GLY A 38 -4.06 -10.50 -2.41
CA GLY A 38 -3.01 -11.32 -3.02
C GLY A 38 -2.65 -10.89 -4.44
N GLU A 39 -3.62 -10.42 -5.23
CA GLU A 39 -3.38 -9.87 -6.57
C GLU A 39 -2.71 -8.49 -6.48
N ILE A 40 -3.20 -7.61 -5.61
CA ILE A 40 -2.61 -6.29 -5.36
C ILE A 40 -1.14 -6.42 -4.94
N ALA A 41 -0.82 -7.39 -4.07
CA ALA A 41 0.54 -7.63 -3.59
C ALA A 41 1.48 -8.17 -4.69
N LYS A 42 0.96 -8.81 -5.74
CA LYS A 42 1.75 -9.32 -6.87
C LYS A 42 2.08 -8.22 -7.88
N GLU A 43 1.15 -7.31 -8.14
CA GLU A 43 1.32 -6.17 -9.05
C GLU A 43 2.43 -5.21 -8.59
N TYR A 44 2.68 -5.15 -7.27
CA TYR A 44 3.73 -4.32 -6.69
C TYR A 44 4.68 -5.18 -5.86
N PRO A 45 5.74 -5.76 -6.46
CA PRO A 45 6.82 -6.38 -5.71
C PRO A 45 7.57 -5.30 -4.95
N VAL A 46 7.06 -4.97 -3.76
CA VAL A 46 7.73 -4.11 -2.81
C VAL A 46 9.08 -4.74 -2.49
N SER A 47 10.16 -4.01 -2.76
CA SER A 47 11.49 -4.46 -2.35
C SER A 47 11.45 -4.73 -0.83
N ARG A 48 12.12 -5.81 -0.42
CA ARG A 48 12.09 -6.54 0.86
C ARG A 48 12.07 -5.74 2.18
N LYS A 49 12.09 -4.41 2.14
CA LYS A 49 11.94 -3.51 3.28
C LYS A 49 10.49 -3.17 3.65
N SER A 50 9.50 -3.34 2.75
CA SER A 50 8.08 -3.10 3.05
C SER A 50 7.34 -4.42 3.32
N ARG A 51 7.22 -4.76 4.61
CA ARG A 51 6.62 -6.00 5.16
C ARG A 51 5.08 -5.95 5.15
N PHE A 52 4.47 -5.74 3.98
CA PHE A 52 3.01 -5.55 3.86
C PHE A 52 2.23 -6.87 3.81
N ALA A 53 2.78 -7.93 3.19
CA ALA A 53 2.06 -9.19 2.95
C ALA A 53 2.18 -10.24 4.06
N GLU A 54 3.12 -10.08 4.99
CA GLU A 54 3.54 -11.16 5.89
C GLU A 54 2.70 -11.28 7.18
N ASN A 55 1.95 -10.24 7.56
CA ASN A 55 1.27 -10.17 8.86
C ASN A 55 -0.27 -10.25 8.79
N TRP A 56 -0.88 -10.46 7.62
CA TRP A 56 -2.35 -10.61 7.48
C TRP A 56 -2.86 -12.01 7.89
N LYS A 57 -2.00 -12.88 8.42
CA LYS A 57 -2.34 -14.25 8.85
C LYS A 57 -2.58 -14.41 10.35
N ASN A 58 -2.65 -13.32 11.12
CA ASN A 58 -2.95 -13.33 12.56
C ASN A 58 -4.18 -12.48 12.86
#